data_AF-A0A937V1Y9-F1
#
_entry.id   AF-A0A937V1Y9-F1
#
_cell.length_a   1.000
_cell.length_b   1.000
_cell.length_c   1.000
_cell.angle_alpha   90.00
_cell.angle_beta   90.00
_cell.angle_gamma   90.00
#
_symmetry.space_group_name_H-M   'P 1'
#
loop_
_entity.id
_entity.type
_entity.pdbx_description
1 polymer ?
#
loop_
_entity_poly.entity_id
_entity_poly.type
_entity_poly.pdbx_seq_one_letter_code
_entity_poly.pdbx_strand_id
1 'polypeptide(L)'
;MELYDIYTEKLQACDAEIEQQLARFPPRIDIESQPLPPATRPRAIRPKNDPPTDLRPALYQMAGVDLTQIDGLYILSIQAILSEIGTDMSQWKTVKHFTSWLGLSPHNEKTGGKIIRSKTKKTDNRANLAFRLAAATLGRSQSALGVFYRRMKAKLGTPKAVVATAHKLARIVYHLLKYQVPFSAMPPEHEDARYRERALRNLQRKALKLGARLVVDPTSDSQVEGLVS
;
A
#
# COMPACT_ATOMS: atom_id res chain seq x y z
N MET A 1 3.01 -37.22 -13.54
CA MET A 1 3.99 -37.07 -12.43
C MET A 1 5.21 -36.35 -12.96
N GLU A 2 5.89 -36.85 -14.01
CA GLU A 2 7.09 -36.23 -14.59
C GLU A 2 7.00 -34.72 -14.91
N LEU A 3 5.92 -34.24 -15.53
CA LEU A 3 5.75 -32.81 -15.81
C LEU A 3 5.70 -31.94 -14.53
N TYR A 4 5.09 -32.46 -13.47
CA TYR A 4 5.01 -31.76 -12.18
C TYR A 4 6.40 -31.62 -11.54
N ASP A 5 7.20 -32.68 -11.61
CA ASP A 5 8.56 -32.70 -11.07
C ASP A 5 9.46 -31.72 -11.84
N ILE A 6 9.36 -31.69 -13.17
CA ILE A 6 10.07 -30.73 -14.03
C ILE A 6 9.72 -29.28 -13.65
N TYR A 7 8.44 -28.94 -13.49
CA TYR A 7 8.07 -27.57 -13.12
C TYR A 7 8.58 -27.20 -11.72
N THR A 8 8.53 -28.15 -10.78
CA THR A 8 9.03 -27.94 -9.42
C THR A 8 10.52 -27.66 -9.42
N GLU A 9 11.31 -28.42 -10.20
CA GLU A 9 12.74 -28.20 -10.36
C GLU A 9 13.05 -26.83 -10.98
N LYS A 10 12.31 -26.44 -12.02
CA LYS A 10 12.48 -25.11 -12.64
C LYS A 10 12.13 -23.96 -11.69
N LEU A 11 11.10 -24.12 -10.86
CA LEU A 11 10.75 -23.14 -9.83
C LEU A 11 11.87 -23.00 -8.80
N GLN A 12 12.41 -24.11 -8.31
CA GLN A 12 13.53 -24.10 -7.36
C GLN A 12 14.79 -23.46 -7.95
N ALA A 13 15.10 -23.73 -9.22
CA ALA A 13 16.22 -23.09 -9.92
C ALA A 13 16.03 -21.56 -10.01
N CYS A 14 14.80 -21.09 -10.30
CA CYS A 14 14.48 -19.67 -10.30
C CYS A 14 14.62 -19.04 -8.90
N ASP A 15 14.15 -19.72 -7.85
CA ASP A 15 14.28 -19.23 -6.47
C ASP A 15 15.75 -19.08 -6.05
N ALA A 16 16.59 -20.07 -6.39
CA ALA A 16 18.03 -20.02 -6.12
C ALA A 16 18.73 -18.85 -6.87
N GLU A 17 18.35 -18.61 -8.13
CA GLU A 17 18.88 -17.48 -8.89
C GLU A 17 18.45 -16.14 -8.27
N ILE A 18 17.20 -16.02 -7.82
CA ILE A 18 16.70 -14.82 -7.13
C ILE A 18 17.54 -14.52 -5.89
N GLU A 19 17.84 -15.53 -5.07
CA GLU A 19 18.69 -15.38 -3.88
C GLU A 19 20.09 -14.91 -4.25
N GLN A 20 20.69 -15.50 -5.28
CA GLN A 20 22.01 -15.10 -5.74
C GLN A 20 22.02 -13.64 -6.22
N GLN A 21 21.00 -13.23 -6.96
CA GLN A 21 20.90 -11.83 -7.43
C GLN A 21 20.69 -10.87 -6.26
N LEU A 22 19.85 -11.22 -5.28
CA LEU A 22 19.65 -10.41 -4.08
C LEU A 22 20.95 -10.23 -3.29
N ALA A 23 21.77 -11.27 -3.17
CA ALA A 23 23.07 -11.21 -2.50
C ALA A 23 24.11 -10.33 -3.21
N ARG A 24 23.94 -10.06 -4.52
CA ARG A 24 24.82 -9.15 -5.28
C ARG A 24 24.54 -7.68 -5.02
N PHE A 25 23.35 -7.33 -4.51
CA PHE A 25 23.04 -5.95 -4.22
C PHE A 25 23.83 -5.47 -3.00
N PRO A 26 24.46 -4.29 -3.06
CA PRO A 26 25.14 -3.74 -1.89
C PRO A 26 24.11 -3.52 -0.77
N PRO A 27 24.37 -4.01 0.45
CA PRO A 27 23.45 -3.81 1.56
C PRO A 27 23.40 -2.32 1.90
N ARG A 28 22.18 -1.78 1.99
CA ARG A 28 21.93 -0.40 2.43
C ARG A 28 21.94 -0.31 3.96
N ILE A 29 21.57 -1.40 4.62
CA ILE A 29 21.62 -1.57 6.07
C ILE A 29 22.34 -2.87 6.39
N ASP A 30 23.19 -2.82 7.41
CA ASP A 30 23.74 -4.01 8.04
C ASP A 30 22.79 -4.50 9.14
N ILE A 31 22.32 -5.75 9.03
CA ILE A 31 21.37 -6.37 9.98
C ILE A 31 21.97 -6.47 11.38
N GLU A 32 23.28 -6.66 11.49
CA GLU A 32 23.96 -6.73 12.79
C GLU A 32 23.85 -5.40 13.55
N SER A 33 23.92 -4.28 12.80
CA SER A 33 23.81 -2.93 13.37
C SER A 33 22.36 -2.49 13.62
N GLN A 34 21.43 -2.93 12.77
CA GLN A 34 20.01 -2.56 12.83
C GLN A 34 19.15 -3.82 12.62
N PRO A 35 18.78 -4.51 13.71
CA PRO A 35 18.08 -5.78 13.61
C PRO A 35 16.69 -5.60 12.98
N LEU A 36 16.21 -6.66 12.33
CA LEU A 36 14.85 -6.66 11.78
C LEU A 36 13.83 -6.42 12.90
N PRO A 37 12.82 -5.56 12.67
CA PRO A 37 11.70 -5.46 13.58
C PRO A 37 10.96 -6.81 13.66
N PRO A 38 10.21 -7.07 14.75
CA PRO A 38 9.41 -8.27 14.85
C PRO A 38 8.44 -8.37 13.66
N ALA A 39 8.21 -9.59 13.18
CA ALA A 39 7.23 -9.81 12.13
C ALA A 39 5.84 -9.44 12.67
N THR A 40 5.08 -8.63 11.94
CA THR A 40 3.71 -8.25 12.33
C THR A 40 2.71 -9.41 12.24
N ARG A 41 3.12 -10.54 11.64
CA ARG A 41 2.25 -11.69 11.38
C ARG A 41 2.93 -12.98 11.83
N PRO A 42 2.17 -13.90 12.45
CA PRO A 42 2.71 -15.19 12.84
C PRO A 42 3.15 -15.98 11.59
N ARG A 43 4.36 -16.56 11.67
CA ARG A 43 5.01 -17.34 10.59
C ARG A 43 4.17 -18.53 10.09
N ALA A 44 3.15 -18.93 10.84
CA ALA A 44 2.29 -20.09 10.57
C ALA A 44 1.44 -19.97 9.29
N ILE A 45 1.21 -18.76 8.77
CA ILE A 45 0.44 -18.54 7.54
C ILE A 45 1.41 -18.28 6.38
N ARG A 46 2.22 -19.28 6.01
CA ARG A 46 2.93 -19.24 4.73
C ARG A 46 1.91 -19.51 3.62
N PRO A 47 1.72 -18.61 2.64
CA PRO A 47 0.92 -18.93 1.47
C PRO A 47 1.55 -20.12 0.72
N LYS A 48 0.73 -20.94 0.06
CA LYS A 48 1.19 -22.17 -0.63
C LYS A 48 2.31 -21.95 -1.67
N ASN A 49 2.53 -20.71 -2.10
CA ASN A 49 3.46 -20.34 -3.16
C ASN A 49 4.59 -19.42 -2.66
N ASP A 50 4.81 -19.31 -1.34
CA ASP A 50 5.97 -18.58 -0.81
C ASP A 50 7.25 -19.38 -1.14
N PRO A 51 8.36 -18.72 -1.46
CA PRO A 51 9.62 -19.41 -1.67
C PRO A 51 10.01 -20.16 -0.39
N PRO A 52 10.76 -21.27 -0.51
CA PRO A 52 11.16 -22.07 0.65
C PRO A 52 11.98 -21.23 1.65
N THR A 53 12.79 -20.31 1.13
CA THR A 53 13.70 -19.43 1.88
C THR A 53 13.02 -18.13 2.30
N ASP A 54 13.36 -17.65 3.50
CA ASP A 54 12.88 -16.37 4.01
C ASP A 54 13.66 -15.21 3.35
N LEU A 55 13.07 -14.58 2.33
CA LEU A 55 13.67 -13.44 1.63
C LEU A 55 13.59 -12.12 2.40
N ARG A 56 12.86 -12.07 3.53
CA ARG A 56 12.64 -10.82 4.28
C ARG A 56 13.95 -10.14 4.72
N PRO A 57 14.97 -10.84 5.24
CA PRO A 57 16.24 -10.23 5.63
C PRO A 57 16.97 -9.60 4.43
N ALA A 58 17.05 -10.32 3.31
CA ALA A 58 17.71 -9.82 2.10
C ALA A 58 17.00 -8.57 1.53
N LEU A 59 15.66 -8.60 1.49
CA LEU A 59 14.87 -7.44 1.04
C LEU A 59 15.03 -6.24 1.98
N TYR A 60 15.14 -6.46 3.30
CA TYR A 60 15.40 -5.41 4.28
C TYR A 60 16.79 -4.79 4.11
N GLN A 61 17.83 -5.61 3.98
CA GLN A 61 19.20 -5.13 3.72
C GLN A 61 19.26 -4.30 2.43
N MET A 62 18.64 -4.80 1.37
CA MET A 62 18.63 -4.13 0.07
C MET A 62 17.85 -2.81 0.09
N ALA A 63 16.63 -2.80 0.67
CA ALA A 63 15.75 -1.63 0.66
C ALA A 63 16.12 -0.56 1.70
N GLY A 64 16.74 -0.98 2.81
CA GLY A 64 17.00 -0.16 3.99
C GLY A 64 15.76 0.14 4.84
N VAL A 65 14.61 -0.44 4.53
CA VAL A 65 13.37 -0.31 5.31
C VAL A 65 12.57 -1.60 5.22
N ASP A 66 11.93 -2.00 6.31
CA ASP A 66 11.12 -3.22 6.31
C ASP A 66 9.71 -2.95 5.76
N LEU A 67 9.53 -3.19 4.46
CA LEU A 67 8.25 -3.05 3.78
C LEU A 67 7.22 -4.11 4.20
N THR A 68 7.64 -5.22 4.83
CA THR A 68 6.72 -6.27 5.32
C THR A 68 5.90 -5.80 6.52
N GLN A 69 6.30 -4.71 7.16
CA GLN A 69 5.53 -4.06 8.21
C GLN A 69 4.24 -3.40 7.68
N ILE A 70 4.16 -3.11 6.38
CA ILE A 70 2.97 -2.50 5.78
C ILE A 70 1.90 -3.56 5.57
N ASP A 71 0.72 -3.34 6.15
CA ASP A 71 -0.40 -4.23 5.92
C ASP A 71 -0.76 -4.39 4.43
N GLY A 72 -0.85 -5.65 4.02
CA GLY A 72 -1.22 -6.05 2.68
C GLY A 72 -0.03 -6.26 1.75
N LEU A 73 1.18 -5.84 2.14
CA LEU A 73 2.40 -6.19 1.43
C LEU A 73 2.98 -7.50 2.01
N TYR A 74 3.25 -8.43 1.11
CA TYR A 74 3.88 -9.73 1.39
C TYR A 74 5.23 -9.80 0.68
N ILE A 75 6.08 -10.75 1.08
CA ILE A 75 7.45 -10.94 0.55
C ILE A 75 7.45 -10.91 -0.99
N LEU A 76 6.66 -11.75 -1.64
CA LEU A 76 6.57 -11.79 -3.10
C LEU A 76 6.03 -10.51 -3.74
N SER A 77 5.10 -9.83 -3.09
CA SER A 77 4.60 -8.53 -3.58
C SER A 77 5.69 -7.46 -3.49
N ILE A 78 6.48 -7.48 -2.41
CA ILE A 78 7.60 -6.56 -2.20
C ILE A 78 8.71 -6.83 -3.20
N GLN A 79 9.08 -8.10 -3.40
CA GLN A 79 10.05 -8.50 -4.41
C GLN A 79 9.62 -8.01 -5.80
N ALA A 80 8.36 -8.26 -6.20
CA ALA A 80 7.83 -7.81 -7.49
C ALA A 80 7.77 -6.27 -7.62
N ILE A 81 7.54 -5.56 -6.51
CA ILE A 81 7.59 -4.09 -6.50
C ILE A 81 9.04 -3.63 -6.69
N LEU A 82 9.97 -4.12 -5.87
CA LEU A 82 11.36 -3.68 -5.86
C LEU A 82 12.11 -4.07 -7.14
N SER A 83 11.77 -5.20 -7.77
CA SER A 83 12.35 -5.59 -9.06
C SER A 83 11.98 -4.62 -10.19
N GLU A 84 10.85 -3.94 -10.08
CA GLU A 84 10.35 -3.02 -11.11
C GLU A 84 10.71 -1.56 -10.84
N ILE A 85 10.73 -1.15 -9.56
CA ILE A 85 10.94 0.26 -9.18
C ILE A 85 12.36 0.55 -8.66
N GLY A 86 13.12 -0.50 -8.32
CA GLY A 86 14.39 -0.38 -7.62
C GLY A 86 14.27 0.14 -6.19
N THR A 87 15.39 0.55 -5.61
CA THR A 87 15.47 1.15 -4.26
C THR A 87 15.70 2.67 -4.30
N ASP A 88 16.11 3.21 -5.45
CA ASP A 88 16.37 4.63 -5.65
C ASP A 88 15.11 5.37 -6.12
N MET A 89 14.52 6.15 -5.22
CA MET A 89 13.35 6.98 -5.51
C MET A 89 13.68 8.32 -6.18
N SER A 90 14.96 8.62 -6.44
CA SER A 90 15.40 9.84 -7.12
C SER A 90 14.90 9.92 -8.56
N GLN A 91 14.65 8.76 -9.19
CA GLN A 91 14.09 8.66 -10.55
C GLN A 91 12.76 9.40 -10.72
N TRP A 92 12.01 9.58 -9.63
CA TRP A 92 10.79 10.38 -9.62
C TRP A 92 10.95 11.60 -8.70
N LYS A 93 10.92 12.79 -9.28
CA LYS A 93 11.00 14.08 -8.55
C LYS A 93 10.04 14.18 -7.37
N THR A 94 8.82 13.66 -7.54
CA THR A 94 7.79 13.65 -6.49
C THR A 94 7.00 12.36 -6.49
N VAL A 95 6.36 12.04 -5.37
CA VAL A 95 5.42 10.91 -5.26
C VAL A 95 4.29 10.93 -6.31
N LYS A 96 3.87 12.11 -6.79
CA LYS A 96 2.85 12.22 -7.86
C LYS A 96 3.35 11.68 -9.20
N HIS A 97 4.64 11.88 -9.51
CA HIS A 97 5.26 11.33 -10.70
C HIS A 97 5.36 9.81 -10.60
N PHE A 98 5.74 9.30 -9.43
CA PHE A 98 5.77 7.85 -9.15
C PHE A 98 4.40 7.19 -9.33
N THR A 99 3.34 7.72 -8.68
CA THR A 99 2.00 7.11 -8.79
C THR A 99 1.37 7.28 -10.17
N SER A 100 1.77 8.31 -10.92
CA SER A 100 1.39 8.48 -12.33
C SER A 100 2.11 7.49 -13.24
N TRP A 101 3.42 7.28 -13.04
CA TRP A 101 4.21 6.29 -13.77
C TRP A 101 3.69 4.86 -13.54
N LEU A 102 3.33 4.55 -12.30
CA LEU A 102 2.66 3.28 -11.97
C LEU A 102 1.29 3.15 -12.63
N GLY A 103 0.65 4.22 -13.11
CA GLY A 103 -0.73 4.16 -13.61
C GLY A 103 -1.78 4.02 -12.49
N LEU A 104 -1.47 4.43 -11.27
CA LEU A 104 -2.41 4.43 -10.12
C LEU A 104 -3.12 5.78 -9.92
N SER A 105 -2.78 6.79 -10.72
CA SER A 105 -3.51 8.07 -10.77
C SER A 105 -4.54 8.06 -11.90
N PRO A 106 -5.68 8.77 -11.75
CA PRO A 106 -6.60 8.97 -12.85
C PRO A 106 -5.92 9.69 -14.00
N HIS A 107 -6.13 9.23 -15.23
CA HIS A 107 -5.73 9.93 -16.43
C HIS A 107 -6.89 10.77 -16.93
N ASN A 108 -6.67 12.09 -16.88
CA ASN A 108 -7.65 13.09 -17.29
C ASN A 108 -7.29 13.61 -18.68
N GLU A 109 -8.09 13.26 -19.68
CA GLU A 109 -8.04 13.84 -21.01
C GLU A 109 -8.71 15.21 -20.97
N LYS A 110 -7.97 16.25 -21.36
CA LYS A 110 -8.44 17.64 -21.30
C LYS A 110 -8.38 18.29 -22.67
N THR A 111 -9.45 18.95 -23.06
CA THR A 111 -9.53 19.79 -24.28
C THR A 111 -10.24 21.09 -23.93
N GLY A 112 -9.74 22.22 -24.42
CA GLY A 112 -10.34 23.54 -24.16
C GLY A 112 -10.51 23.86 -22.67
N GLY A 113 -9.62 23.36 -21.80
CA GLY A 113 -9.67 23.54 -20.34
C GLY A 113 -10.66 22.64 -19.59
N LYS A 114 -11.48 21.84 -20.28
CA LYS A 114 -12.45 20.92 -19.68
C LYS A 114 -11.93 19.48 -19.70
N ILE A 115 -12.25 18.71 -18.66
CA ILE A 115 -11.97 17.26 -18.62
C ILE A 115 -13.06 16.55 -19.42
N ILE A 116 -12.67 15.92 -20.53
CA ILE A 116 -13.60 15.15 -21.38
C ILE A 116 -13.72 13.72 -20.86
N ARG A 117 -12.62 13.14 -20.39
CA ARG A 117 -12.57 11.75 -19.91
C ARG A 117 -11.61 11.62 -18.73
N SER A 118 -12.02 10.85 -17.73
CA SER A 118 -11.20 10.50 -16.56
C SER A 118 -11.28 9.00 -16.31
N LYS A 119 -10.22 8.26 -16.66
CA LYS A 119 -10.11 6.80 -16.40
C LYS A 119 -8.69 6.44 -16.00
N THR A 120 -8.51 5.35 -15.28
CA THR A 120 -7.17 4.79 -15.04
C THR A 120 -6.62 4.23 -16.36
N LYS A 121 -5.33 4.49 -16.67
CA LYS A 121 -4.70 3.91 -17.87
C LYS A 121 -4.55 2.40 -17.72
N LYS A 122 -4.66 1.68 -18.84
CA LYS A 122 -4.17 0.29 -18.91
C LYS A 122 -2.65 0.33 -18.80
N THR A 123 -2.08 -0.61 -18.07
CA THR A 123 -0.64 -0.70 -17.84
C THR A 123 -0.24 -2.15 -17.63
N ASP A 124 0.91 -2.52 -18.19
CA ASP A 124 1.54 -3.82 -18.00
C ASP A 124 2.59 -3.80 -16.87
N ASN A 125 2.61 -2.71 -16.09
CA ASN A 125 3.54 -2.53 -14.97
C ASN A 125 3.25 -3.53 -13.85
N ARG A 126 4.21 -4.43 -13.58
CA ARG A 126 4.07 -5.49 -12.57
C ARG A 126 3.96 -4.93 -11.15
N ALA A 127 4.60 -3.80 -10.84
CA ALA A 127 4.44 -3.13 -9.56
C ALA A 127 3.01 -2.58 -9.37
N ASN A 128 2.37 -2.07 -10.43
CA ASN A 128 0.94 -1.69 -10.35
C ASN A 128 0.08 -2.88 -9.92
N LEU A 129 0.27 -4.03 -10.59
CA LEU A 129 -0.46 -5.25 -10.27
C LEU A 129 -0.20 -5.69 -8.83
N ALA A 130 1.07 -5.70 -8.39
CA ALA A 130 1.44 -6.06 -7.02
C ALA A 130 0.77 -5.15 -5.99
N PHE A 131 0.77 -3.83 -6.18
CA PHE A 131 0.06 -2.90 -5.30
C PHE A 131 -1.45 -3.12 -5.27
N ARG A 132 -2.06 -3.49 -6.41
CA ARG A 132 -3.50 -3.78 -6.48
C ARG A 132 -3.87 -5.09 -5.81
N LEU A 133 -3.06 -6.14 -5.96
CA LEU A 133 -3.25 -7.41 -5.27
C LEU A 133 -3.12 -7.21 -3.76
N ALA A 134 -2.08 -6.51 -3.32
CA ALA A 134 -1.89 -6.12 -1.92
C ALA A 134 -3.10 -5.36 -1.37
N ALA A 135 -3.56 -4.34 -2.11
CA ALA A 135 -4.72 -3.55 -1.75
C ALA A 135 -6.01 -4.36 -1.61
N ALA A 136 -6.22 -5.40 -2.43
CA ALA A 136 -7.41 -6.24 -2.36
C ALA A 136 -7.46 -7.07 -1.06
N THR A 137 -6.30 -7.48 -0.52
CA THR A 137 -6.22 -8.26 0.72
C THR A 137 -6.63 -7.44 1.96
N LEU A 138 -6.47 -6.12 1.91
CA LEU A 138 -6.79 -5.21 3.01
C LEU A 138 -8.27 -5.17 3.37
N GLY A 139 -9.17 -5.68 2.53
CA GLY A 139 -10.60 -5.73 2.82
C GLY A 139 -10.96 -6.47 4.11
N ARG A 140 -10.14 -7.44 4.53
CA ARG A 140 -10.31 -8.24 5.75
C ARG A 140 -9.38 -7.82 6.90
N SER A 141 -8.46 -6.89 6.67
CA SER A 141 -7.51 -6.43 7.68
C SER A 141 -8.17 -5.45 8.65
N GLN A 142 -7.89 -5.56 9.94
CA GLN A 142 -8.35 -4.60 10.95
C GLN A 142 -7.42 -3.40 11.12
N SER A 143 -6.42 -3.24 10.25
CA SER A 143 -5.52 -2.08 10.24
C SER A 143 -6.20 -0.79 9.79
N ALA A 144 -5.55 0.35 10.04
CA ALA A 144 -5.93 1.64 9.47
C ALA A 144 -6.03 1.62 7.92
N LEU A 145 -5.19 0.83 7.24
CA LEU A 145 -5.27 0.65 5.79
C LEU A 145 -6.50 -0.16 5.37
N GLY A 146 -6.91 -1.15 6.18
CA GLY A 146 -8.15 -1.89 6.00
C GLY A 146 -9.40 -1.01 6.20
N VAL A 147 -9.39 -0.15 7.22
CA VAL A 147 -10.44 0.87 7.43
C VAL A 147 -10.57 1.78 6.21
N PHE A 148 -9.44 2.30 5.71
CA PHE A 148 -9.42 3.12 4.50
C PHE A 148 -10.01 2.38 3.29
N TYR A 149 -9.61 1.13 3.06
CA TYR A 149 -10.12 0.31 1.96
C TYR A 149 -11.63 0.11 2.06
N ARG A 150 -12.15 -0.30 3.21
CA ARG A 150 -13.60 -0.54 3.42
C ARG A 150 -14.41 0.72 3.17
N ARG A 151 -13.92 1.88 3.64
CA ARG A 151 -14.53 3.18 3.38
C ARG A 151 -14.57 3.53 1.90
N MET A 152 -13.46 3.32 1.18
CA MET A 152 -13.43 3.56 -0.26
C MET A 152 -14.33 2.59 -1.03
N LYS A 153 -14.42 1.34 -0.57
CA LYS A 153 -15.32 0.32 -1.14
C LYS A 153 -16.78 0.74 -0.98
N ALA A 154 -17.19 1.19 0.21
CA ALA A 154 -18.55 1.68 0.45
C ALA A 154 -18.87 2.92 -0.40
N LYS A 155 -17.90 3.82 -0.61
CA LYS A 155 -18.11 5.07 -1.34
C LYS A 155 -18.07 4.93 -2.87
N LEU A 156 -17.17 4.09 -3.40
CA LEU A 156 -16.81 4.08 -4.83
C LEU A 156 -17.00 2.71 -5.51
N GLY A 157 -17.31 1.67 -4.74
CA GLY A 157 -17.31 0.28 -5.20
C GLY A 157 -15.91 -0.34 -5.23
N THR A 158 -15.87 -1.67 -5.32
CA THR A 158 -14.65 -2.48 -5.19
C THR A 158 -13.53 -2.10 -6.16
N PRO A 159 -13.75 -1.95 -7.49
CA PRO A 159 -12.66 -1.71 -8.42
C PRO A 159 -11.93 -0.39 -8.15
N LYS A 160 -12.68 0.67 -7.84
CA LYS A 160 -12.13 1.99 -7.52
C LYS A 160 -11.46 2.00 -6.15
N ALA A 161 -11.98 1.25 -5.17
CA ALA A 161 -11.39 1.12 -3.85
C ALA A 161 -10.02 0.44 -3.89
N VAL A 162 -9.87 -0.61 -4.71
CA VAL A 162 -8.57 -1.29 -4.93
C VAL A 162 -7.56 -0.29 -5.48
N VAL A 163 -7.89 0.47 -6.52
CA VAL A 163 -6.97 1.45 -7.12
C VAL A 163 -6.63 2.58 -6.13
N ALA A 164 -7.61 3.11 -5.41
CA ALA A 164 -7.38 4.16 -4.42
C ALA A 164 -6.48 3.69 -3.26
N THR A 165 -6.64 2.43 -2.84
CA THR A 165 -5.82 1.83 -1.77
C THR A 165 -4.43 1.48 -2.27
N ALA A 166 -4.30 0.94 -3.48
CA ALA A 166 -3.01 0.73 -4.15
C ALA A 166 -2.25 2.06 -4.29
N HIS A 167 -2.93 3.15 -4.65
CA HIS A 167 -2.34 4.49 -4.66
C HIS A 167 -1.84 4.90 -3.27
N LYS A 168 -2.61 4.65 -2.20
CA LYS A 168 -2.18 4.94 -0.82
C LYS A 168 -0.95 4.12 -0.43
N LEU A 169 -0.92 2.82 -0.74
CA LEU A 169 0.22 1.93 -0.51
C LEU A 169 1.48 2.40 -1.26
N ALA A 170 1.36 2.70 -2.54
CA ALA A 170 2.47 3.19 -3.36
C ALA A 170 3.07 4.48 -2.78
N ARG A 171 2.23 5.40 -2.28
CA ARG A 171 2.72 6.61 -1.61
C ARG A 171 3.49 6.29 -0.33
N ILE A 172 3.04 5.32 0.47
CA ILE A 172 3.73 4.90 1.68
C ILE A 172 5.10 4.32 1.30
N VAL A 173 5.14 3.34 0.40
CA VAL A 173 6.39 2.71 -0.06
C VAL A 173 7.38 3.75 -0.59
N TYR A 174 6.93 4.67 -1.46
CA TYR A 174 7.78 5.76 -1.95
C TYR A 174 8.35 6.61 -0.82
N HIS A 175 7.55 6.95 0.20
CA HIS A 175 8.03 7.74 1.33
C HIS A 175 9.05 6.97 2.18
N LEU A 176 8.79 5.69 2.50
CA LEU A 176 9.73 4.89 3.29
C LEU A 176 11.07 4.72 2.55
N LEU A 177 11.02 4.39 1.26
CA LEU A 177 12.23 4.23 0.44
C LEU A 177 12.99 5.55 0.24
N LYS A 178 12.28 6.67 0.01
CA LYS A 178 12.92 7.97 -0.23
C LYS A 178 13.56 8.57 1.02
N TYR A 179 12.87 8.50 2.16
CA TYR A 179 13.32 9.14 3.40
C TYR A 179 14.01 8.17 4.35
N GLN A 180 14.07 6.88 4.02
CA GLN A 180 14.70 5.84 4.84
C GLN A 180 14.18 5.85 6.28
N VAL A 181 12.84 5.95 6.40
CA VAL A 181 12.15 5.92 7.70
C VAL A 181 11.43 4.59 7.86
N PRO A 182 11.40 4.01 9.08
CA PRO A 182 10.65 2.79 9.34
C PRO A 182 9.14 3.04 9.21
N PHE A 183 8.40 1.99 8.83
CA PHE A 183 6.94 2.07 8.83
C PHE A 183 6.42 2.16 10.26
N SER A 184 5.59 3.18 10.53
CA SER A 184 4.84 3.29 11.78
C SER A 184 3.37 3.05 11.50
N ALA A 185 2.84 1.96 12.06
CA ALA A 185 1.43 1.63 11.92
C ALA A 185 0.58 2.62 12.72
N MET A 186 -0.36 3.28 12.03
CA MET A 186 -1.35 4.13 12.68
C MET A 186 -2.48 3.25 13.24
N PRO A 187 -2.95 3.51 14.47
CA PRO A 187 -4.12 2.81 15.00
C PRO A 187 -5.35 3.05 14.12
N PRO A 188 -6.25 2.06 13.94
CA PRO A 188 -7.44 2.19 13.09
C PRO A 188 -8.32 3.40 13.44
N GLU A 189 -8.46 3.69 14.74
CA GLU A 189 -9.28 4.78 15.28
C GLU A 189 -8.78 6.15 14.80
N HIS A 190 -7.47 6.30 14.63
CA HIS A 190 -6.87 7.54 14.14
C HIS A 190 -7.20 7.80 12.67
N GLU A 191 -7.32 6.76 11.83
CA GLU A 191 -7.70 6.92 10.42
C GLU A 191 -9.18 7.35 10.28
N ASP A 192 -10.05 6.92 11.20
CA ASP A 192 -11.44 7.36 11.28
C ASP A 192 -11.56 8.78 11.85
N ALA A 193 -10.84 9.11 12.91
CA ALA A 193 -10.77 10.47 13.45
C ALA A 193 -10.31 11.48 12.38
N ARG A 194 -9.21 11.19 11.66
CA ARG A 194 -8.73 12.04 10.55
C ARG A 194 -9.72 12.16 9.41
N TYR A 195 -10.58 11.16 9.20
CA TYR A 195 -11.64 11.24 8.20
C TYR A 195 -12.78 12.13 8.67
N ARG A 196 -13.27 11.95 9.91
CA ARG A 196 -14.29 12.80 10.55
C ARG A 196 -13.85 14.26 10.52
N GLU A 197 -12.63 14.55 10.92
CA GLU A 197 -12.06 15.90 10.92
C GLU A 197 -12.01 16.52 9.51
N ARG A 198 -11.60 15.75 8.49
CA ARG A 198 -11.62 16.20 7.08
C ARG A 198 -13.05 16.43 6.58
N ALA A 199 -13.99 15.58 6.95
CA ALA A 199 -15.40 15.73 6.59
C ALA A 199 -15.99 17.01 7.20
N LEU A 200 -15.74 17.26 8.50
CA LEU A 200 -16.12 18.49 9.18
C LEU A 200 -15.52 19.73 8.53
N ARG A 201 -14.20 19.72 8.24
CA ARG A 201 -13.55 20.83 7.52
C ARG A 201 -14.12 21.08 6.12
N ASN A 202 -14.58 20.04 5.43
CA ASN A 202 -15.23 20.20 4.12
C ASN A 202 -16.65 20.76 4.27
N LEU A 203 -17.42 20.29 5.26
CA LEU A 203 -18.76 20.79 5.58
C LEU A 203 -18.72 22.25 6.01
N GLN A 204 -17.80 22.62 6.89
CA GLN A 204 -17.59 24.00 7.32
C GLN A 204 -17.28 24.92 6.13
N ARG A 205 -16.38 24.50 5.23
CA ARG A 205 -16.08 25.25 3.99
C ARG A 205 -17.30 25.36 3.07
N LYS A 206 -18.16 24.34 3.02
CA LYS A 206 -19.38 24.37 2.20
C LYS A 206 -20.45 25.28 2.81
N ALA A 207 -20.62 25.24 4.13
CA ALA A 207 -21.52 26.12 4.87
C ALA A 207 -21.12 27.59 4.68
N LEU A 208 -19.83 27.90 4.83
CA LEU A 208 -19.30 29.26 4.63
C LEU A 208 -19.63 29.81 3.23
N LYS A 209 -19.49 28.98 2.19
CA LYS A 209 -19.83 29.35 0.80
C LYS A 209 -21.32 29.65 0.59
N LEU A 210 -22.18 29.11 1.46
CA LEU A 210 -23.62 29.33 1.43
C LEU A 210 -24.08 30.40 2.42
N GLY A 211 -23.15 31.11 3.08
CA GLY A 211 -23.47 32.11 4.11
C GLY A 211 -23.91 31.52 5.44
N ALA A 212 -23.70 30.21 5.67
CA ALA A 212 -24.08 29.52 6.90
C ALA A 212 -22.85 29.17 7.76
N ARG A 213 -23.07 29.00 9.08
CA ARG A 213 -22.05 28.55 10.03
C ARG A 213 -22.37 27.14 10.50
N LEU A 214 -21.39 26.24 10.44
CA LEU A 214 -21.52 24.90 11.03
C LEU A 214 -21.38 25.01 12.55
N VAL A 215 -22.42 24.61 13.28
CA VAL A 215 -22.38 24.39 14.72
C VAL A 215 -22.44 22.87 14.94
N VAL A 216 -21.45 22.33 15.64
CA VAL A 216 -21.44 20.91 16.04
C VAL A 216 -22.07 20.87 17.43
N ASP A 217 -23.21 20.20 17.56
CA ASP A 217 -23.90 20.09 18.84
C ASP A 217 -23.22 19.02 19.72
N PRO A 218 -22.64 19.40 20.87
CA PRO A 218 -21.96 18.46 21.75
C PRO A 218 -22.92 17.47 22.43
N THR A 219 -24.23 17.70 22.44
CA THR A 219 -25.22 16.83 23.10
C THR A 219 -25.59 15.58 22.29
N SER A 220 -25.10 15.45 21.05
CA SER A 220 -25.47 14.35 20.15
C SER A 220 -24.62 13.08 20.28
N ASP A 221 -23.42 13.14 20.91
CA ASP A 221 -22.60 11.94 21.14
C ASP A 221 -23.17 11.05 22.27
N SER A 222 -24.00 11.59 23.19
CA SER A 222 -24.62 10.80 24.28
C SER A 222 -25.89 10.03 23.90
N GLN A 223 -26.50 10.30 22.75
CA GLN A 223 -27.72 9.59 22.31
C GLN A 223 -27.44 8.30 21.52
N VAL A 224 -26.20 8.08 21.07
CA VAL A 224 -25.85 6.91 20.24
C VAL A 224 -25.51 5.68 21.11
N GLU A 225 -25.07 5.86 22.35
CA GLU A 225 -24.82 4.75 23.29
C GLU A 225 -26.11 4.13 23.87
N GLY A 226 -27.23 4.86 23.87
CA GLY A 226 -28.51 4.39 24.42
C GLY A 226 -29.39 3.55 23.48
N LEU A 227 -28.95 3.29 22.24
CA LEU A 227 -29.74 2.56 21.22
C LEU A 227 -29.22 1.14 20.94
N VAL A 228 -28.18 0.69 21.66
CA VAL A 228 -27.58 -0.65 21.51
C VAL A 228 -27.66 -1.46 22.82
N SER A 229 -28.48 -1.04 23.79
CA SER A 229 -28.83 -1.84 24.97
C SER A 229 -30.16 -2.56 24.77
#